data_AF-A0A7V2RJH0-F1
#
_entry.id   AF-A0A7V2RJH0-F1
#
_cell.length_a   1.000
_cell.length_b   1.000
_cell.length_c   1.000
_cell.angle_alpha   90.00
_cell.angle_beta   90.00
_cell.angle_gamma   90.00
#
_symmetry.space_group_name_H-M   'P 1'
#
loop_
_entity.id
_entity.type
_entity.pdbx_description
1 polymer ?
#
loop_
_entity_poly.entity_id
_entity_poly.type
_entity_poly.pdbx_seq_one_letter_code
_entity_poly.pdbx_strand_id
1 'polypeptide(L)'
;MKNFNHNHEKELDQTIMNWLSDHSATILIIAAVASFFITGFLEFFHYKEVFGKALIPELAVTISVMFAMFFQGVRCATIANSAKQFRLNRKIRGAFVLLVSLGVTIFCAYEAQQIATIWEKGHPEISGYIHLGTLCVVWAGWVLEIILVISVAGDEKPDGHQNQKHRSRPQNQEAFELDPFLNGNGAKH
;
A
#
# COMPACT_ATOMS: atom_id res chain seq x y z
N MET A 1 9.43 -19.97 46.76
CA MET A 1 10.07 -18.89 45.97
C MET A 1 9.98 -19.06 44.44
N LYS A 2 9.70 -20.24 43.87
CA LYS A 2 9.56 -20.41 42.39
C LYS A 2 8.29 -19.78 41.76
N ASN A 3 7.20 -19.60 42.52
CA ASN A 3 5.93 -19.10 41.98
C ASN A 3 5.87 -17.58 41.72
N PHE A 4 6.82 -16.80 42.26
CA PHE A 4 6.84 -15.35 42.08
C PHE A 4 7.43 -14.94 40.72
N ASN A 5 8.42 -15.69 40.22
CA ASN A 5 9.02 -15.43 38.91
C ASN A 5 8.04 -15.70 37.75
N HIS A 6 7.20 -16.74 37.87
CA HIS A 6 6.34 -17.15 36.78
C HIS A 6 5.13 -16.22 36.54
N ASN A 7 4.70 -15.48 37.56
CA ASN A 7 3.64 -14.47 37.41
C ASN A 7 4.20 -13.17 36.81
N HIS A 8 5.42 -12.80 37.15
CA HIS A 8 6.07 -11.60 36.64
C HIS A 8 6.45 -11.72 35.16
N GLU A 9 6.81 -12.92 34.72
CA GLU A 9 7.12 -13.26 33.32
C GLU A 9 5.85 -13.18 32.44
N LYS A 10 4.70 -13.66 32.95
CA LYS A 10 3.41 -13.58 32.24
C LYS A 10 2.87 -12.15 32.10
N GLU A 11 3.05 -11.31 33.13
CA GLU A 11 2.67 -9.90 33.05
C GLU A 11 3.55 -9.13 32.06
N LEU A 12 4.85 -9.44 32.00
CA LEU A 12 5.75 -8.85 31.01
C LEU A 12 5.37 -9.28 29.59
N ASP A 13 5.10 -10.57 29.37
CA ASP A 13 4.69 -11.09 28.07
C ASP A 13 3.36 -10.50 27.60
N GLN A 14 2.37 -10.36 28.49
CA GLN A 14 1.11 -9.69 28.17
C GLN A 14 1.30 -8.20 27.88
N THR A 15 2.18 -7.51 28.61
CA THR A 15 2.48 -6.09 28.37
C THR A 15 3.17 -5.90 27.02
N ILE A 16 4.14 -6.75 26.69
CA ILE A 16 4.83 -6.74 25.39
C ILE A 16 3.84 -7.07 24.28
N MET A 17 3.01 -8.11 24.44
CA MET A 17 2.00 -8.47 23.45
C MET A 17 0.98 -7.36 23.21
N ASN A 18 0.49 -6.71 24.27
CA ASN A 18 -0.44 -5.59 24.14
C ASN A 18 0.22 -4.40 23.43
N TRP A 19 1.46 -4.06 23.81
CA TRP A 19 2.21 -2.99 23.15
C TRP A 19 2.49 -3.31 21.67
N LEU A 20 2.87 -4.55 21.35
CA LEU A 20 3.08 -5.02 19.98
C LEU A 20 1.79 -4.97 19.17
N SER A 21 0.66 -5.32 19.78
CA SER A 21 -0.66 -5.27 19.16
C SER A 21 -1.05 -3.83 18.82
N ASP A 22 -0.90 -2.91 19.79
CA ASP A 22 -1.22 -1.49 19.63
C ASP A 22 -0.35 -0.80 18.57
N HIS A 23 0.91 -1.23 18.41
CA HIS A 23 1.84 -0.63 17.43
C HIS A 23 2.00 -1.44 16.14
N SER A 24 1.33 -2.59 16.01
CA SER A 24 1.49 -3.54 14.91
C SER A 24 1.32 -2.89 13.53
N ALA A 25 0.28 -2.08 13.35
CA ALA A 25 0.02 -1.37 12.10
C ALA A 25 1.13 -0.38 11.73
N THR A 26 1.65 0.36 12.71
CA THR A 26 2.74 1.33 12.50
C THR A 26 4.05 0.61 12.14
N ILE A 27 4.37 -0.48 12.86
CA ILE A 27 5.55 -1.30 12.57
C ILE A 27 5.45 -1.89 11.16
N LEU A 28 4.26 -2.34 10.75
CA LEU A 28 4.03 -2.90 9.42
C LEU A 28 4.25 -1.86 8.32
N ILE A 29 3.76 -0.62 8.51
CA ILE A 29 3.98 0.48 7.56
C ILE A 29 5.48 0.81 7.48
N ILE A 30 6.16 0.93 8.63
CA ILE A 30 7.61 1.20 8.67
C ILE A 30 8.39 0.09 7.95
N ALA A 31 8.05 -1.17 8.22
CA ALA A 31 8.70 -2.32 7.60
C ALA A 31 8.48 -2.35 6.09
N ALA A 32 7.27 -2.04 5.63
CA ALA A 32 6.97 -1.96 4.21
C ALA A 32 7.76 -0.83 3.53
N VAL A 33 7.74 0.37 4.10
CA VAL A 33 8.52 1.51 3.59
C VAL A 33 10.02 1.19 3.56
N ALA A 34 10.55 0.58 4.62
CA ALA A 34 11.94 0.14 4.65
C ALA A 34 12.23 -0.88 3.54
N SER A 35 11.33 -1.84 3.31
CA SER A 35 11.46 -2.79 2.21
C SER A 35 11.52 -2.09 0.85
N PHE A 36 10.65 -1.10 0.58
CA PHE A 36 10.66 -0.31 -0.65
C PHE A 36 12.01 0.38 -0.89
N PHE A 37 12.59 0.97 0.16
CA PHE A 37 13.89 1.61 0.07
C PHE A 37 15.02 0.62 -0.20
N ILE A 38 15.03 -0.53 0.49
CA ILE A 38 16.06 -1.55 0.29
C ILE A 38 15.98 -2.13 -1.12
N THR A 39 14.78 -2.48 -1.60
CA THR A 39 14.62 -3.01 -2.96
C THR A 39 14.93 -1.97 -4.03
N GLY A 40 14.52 -0.71 -3.84
CA GLY A 40 14.86 0.37 -4.76
C GLY A 40 16.36 0.66 -4.83
N PHE A 41 17.07 0.51 -3.70
CA PHE A 41 18.52 0.65 -3.66
C PHE A 41 19.24 -0.51 -4.38
N LEU A 42 18.73 -1.74 -4.25
CA LEU A 42 19.23 -2.89 -5.01
C LEU A 42 19.01 -2.69 -6.52
N GLU A 43 17.82 -2.28 -6.93
CA GLU A 43 17.50 -1.97 -8.33
C GLU A 43 18.41 -0.87 -8.89
N PHE A 44 18.65 0.20 -8.11
CA PHE A 44 19.58 1.25 -8.51
C PHE A 44 20.98 0.69 -8.81
N PHE A 45 21.52 -0.18 -7.94
CA PHE A 45 22.82 -0.80 -8.18
C PHE A 45 22.82 -1.72 -9.40
N HIS A 46 21.75 -2.51 -9.57
CA HIS A 46 21.58 -3.35 -10.74
C HIS A 46 21.65 -2.52 -12.03
N TYR A 47 20.81 -1.49 -12.14
CA TYR A 47 20.76 -0.66 -13.32
C TYR A 47 22.03 0.16 -13.51
N LYS A 48 22.70 0.58 -12.43
CA LYS A 48 23.96 1.31 -12.54
C LYS A 48 25.05 0.44 -13.15
N GLU A 49 25.10 -0.83 -12.77
CA GLU A 49 26.03 -1.81 -13.34
C GLU A 49 25.68 -2.16 -14.80
N VAL A 50 24.39 -2.27 -15.12
CA VAL A 50 23.93 -2.55 -16.50
C VAL A 50 24.22 -1.38 -17.43
N PHE A 51 23.80 -0.16 -17.06
CA PHE A 51 23.96 1.02 -17.90
C PHE A 51 25.37 1.60 -17.86
N GLY A 52 26.10 1.43 -16.75
CA GLY A 52 27.49 1.89 -16.62
C GLY A 52 28.46 1.23 -17.60
N LYS A 53 28.09 0.09 -18.20
CA LYS A 53 28.87 -0.58 -19.26
C LYS A 53 28.70 0.08 -20.63
N ALA A 54 27.61 0.80 -20.84
CA ALA A 54 27.21 1.31 -22.16
C ALA A 54 27.15 2.85 -22.23
N LEU A 55 26.99 3.53 -21.10
CA LEU A 55 26.74 4.97 -21.02
C LEU A 55 27.81 5.69 -20.19
N ILE A 56 27.88 7.01 -20.37
CA ILE A 56 28.70 7.87 -19.50
C ILE A 56 28.19 7.78 -18.03
N PRO A 57 29.08 7.91 -17.03
CA PRO A 57 28.74 7.63 -15.63
C PRO A 57 27.54 8.44 -15.09
N GLU A 58 27.47 9.72 -15.44
CA GLU A 58 26.40 10.62 -15.00
C GLU A 58 25.02 10.23 -15.56
N LEU A 59 24.99 9.86 -16.85
CA LEU A 59 23.78 9.42 -17.52
C LEU A 59 23.33 8.04 -17.03
N ALA A 60 24.29 7.13 -16.80
CA ALA A 60 24.00 5.82 -16.21
C ALA A 60 23.31 5.98 -14.86
N VAL A 61 23.87 6.78 -13.94
CA VAL A 61 23.28 7.05 -12.62
C VAL A 61 21.87 7.62 -12.74
N THR A 62 21.66 8.61 -13.61
CA THR A 62 20.35 9.24 -13.79
C THR A 62 19.30 8.25 -14.26
N ILE A 63 19.62 7.47 -15.30
CA ILE A 63 18.69 6.46 -15.84
C ILE A 63 18.44 5.36 -14.81
N SER A 64 19.46 4.90 -14.08
CA SER A 64 19.29 3.91 -13.02
C SER A 64 18.32 4.36 -11.94
N VAL A 65 18.41 5.62 -11.50
CA VAL A 65 17.47 6.20 -10.54
C VAL A 65 16.06 6.27 -11.11
N MET A 66 15.90 6.68 -12.38
CA MET A 66 14.58 6.73 -13.02
C MET A 66 13.91 5.36 -13.10
N PHE A 67 14.67 4.31 -13.47
CA PHE A 67 14.15 2.95 -13.54
C PHE A 67 13.80 2.40 -12.16
N ALA A 68 14.67 2.57 -11.15
CA ALA A 68 14.37 2.17 -9.77
C ALA A 68 13.11 2.87 -9.25
N MET A 69 13.00 4.20 -9.43
CA MET A 69 11.78 4.93 -9.04
C MET A 69 10.54 4.49 -9.82
N PHE A 70 10.68 4.11 -11.09
CA PHE A 70 9.57 3.59 -11.88
C PHE A 70 9.03 2.28 -11.31
N PHE A 71 9.90 1.29 -11.05
CA PHE A 71 9.47 -0.01 -10.49
C PHE A 71 8.92 0.11 -9.07
N GLN A 72 9.58 0.89 -8.19
CA GLN A 72 9.05 1.17 -6.86
C GLN A 72 7.73 1.95 -6.92
N GLY A 73 7.58 2.86 -7.88
CA GLY A 73 6.34 3.57 -8.15
C GLY A 73 5.21 2.64 -8.58
N VAL A 74 5.49 1.68 -9.47
CA VAL A 74 4.53 0.64 -9.87
C VAL A 74 4.11 -0.20 -8.65
N ARG A 75 5.05 -0.66 -7.82
CA ARG A 75 4.73 -1.42 -6.59
C ARG A 75 3.90 -0.59 -5.60
N CYS A 76 4.22 0.68 -5.41
CA CYS A 76 3.43 1.56 -4.56
C CYS A 76 2.00 1.73 -5.11
N ALA A 77 1.86 1.87 -6.43
CA ALA A 77 0.57 2.00 -7.09
C ALA A 77 -0.26 0.70 -7.02
N THR A 78 0.37 -0.48 -7.14
CA THR A 78 -0.32 -1.78 -7.01
C THR A 78 -0.83 -2.00 -5.59
N ILE A 79 -0.05 -1.65 -4.56
CA ILE A 79 -0.51 -1.73 -3.16
C ILE A 79 -1.69 -0.79 -2.93
N ALA A 80 -1.56 0.49 -3.29
CA ALA A 80 -2.62 1.48 -3.07
C ALA A 80 -3.91 1.12 -3.82
N ASN A 81 -3.79 0.65 -5.07
CA ASN A 81 -4.94 0.23 -5.86
C ASN A 81 -5.54 -1.08 -5.33
N SER A 82 -4.72 -2.06 -4.92
CA SER A 82 -5.21 -3.29 -4.29
C SER A 82 -6.01 -2.99 -3.02
N ALA A 83 -5.42 -2.23 -2.09
CA ALA A 83 -6.08 -1.80 -0.87
C ALA A 83 -7.41 -1.08 -1.14
N LYS A 84 -7.45 -0.19 -2.14
CA LYS A 84 -8.69 0.48 -2.56
C LYS A 84 -9.74 -0.50 -3.11
N GLN A 85 -9.37 -1.48 -3.92
CA GLN A 85 -10.33 -2.45 -4.47
C GLN A 85 -10.89 -3.39 -3.39
N PHE A 86 -10.06 -3.79 -2.43
CA PHE A 86 -10.52 -4.61 -1.30
C PHE A 86 -11.50 -3.83 -0.40
N ARG A 87 -11.23 -2.55 -0.12
CA ARG A 87 -12.16 -1.65 0.58
C ARG A 87 -13.49 -1.40 -0.12
N LEU A 88 -13.54 -1.57 -1.45
CA LEU A 88 -14.78 -1.45 -2.23
C LEU A 88 -15.50 -2.81 -2.38
N ASN A 89 -15.13 -3.81 -1.58
CA ASN A 89 -15.62 -5.18 -1.63
C ASN A 89 -15.48 -5.86 -3.02
N ARG A 90 -14.57 -5.35 -3.87
CA ARG A 90 -14.27 -5.91 -5.20
C ARG A 90 -13.09 -6.88 -5.13
N LYS A 91 -13.26 -7.94 -4.34
CA LYS A 91 -12.20 -8.90 -3.98
C LYS A 91 -11.45 -9.48 -5.18
N ILE A 92 -12.16 -9.83 -6.26
CA ILE A 92 -11.55 -10.39 -7.48
C ILE A 92 -10.62 -9.38 -8.17
N ARG A 93 -11.03 -8.12 -8.27
CA ARG A 93 -10.20 -7.06 -8.87
C ARG A 93 -9.00 -6.73 -7.99
N GLY A 94 -9.18 -6.71 -6.68
CA GLY A 94 -8.07 -6.54 -5.73
C GLY A 94 -7.05 -7.67 -5.84
N ALA A 95 -7.50 -8.93 -5.92
CA ALA A 95 -6.64 -10.09 -6.10
C ALA A 95 -5.86 -10.03 -7.43
N PHE A 96 -6.49 -9.58 -8.53
CA PHE A 96 -5.79 -9.40 -9.80
C PHE A 96 -4.66 -8.36 -9.70
N VAL A 97 -4.89 -7.24 -9.02
CA VAL A 97 -3.84 -6.22 -8.82
C VAL A 97 -2.71 -6.75 -7.93
N LEU A 98 -3.03 -7.58 -6.92
CA LEU A 98 -2.00 -8.27 -6.14
C LEU A 98 -1.17 -9.25 -6.97
N LEU A 99 -1.78 -9.95 -7.94
CA LEU A 99 -1.05 -10.80 -8.89
C LEU A 99 -0.11 -9.99 -9.78
N VAL A 100 -0.52 -8.79 -10.20
CA VAL A 100 0.38 -7.87 -10.90
C VAL A 100 1.55 -7.46 -9.99
N SER A 101 1.30 -7.17 -8.70
CA SER A 101 2.36 -6.89 -7.70
C SER A 101 3.32 -8.06 -7.53
N LEU A 102 2.81 -9.29 -7.53
CA LEU A 102 3.62 -10.51 -7.51
C LEU A 102 4.50 -10.61 -8.78
N GLY A 103 3.95 -10.29 -9.96
CA GLY A 103 4.74 -10.25 -11.20
C GLY A 103 5.92 -9.29 -11.12
N VAL A 104 5.69 -8.09 -10.58
CA VAL A 104 6.77 -7.11 -10.34
C VAL A 104 7.77 -7.63 -9.31
N THR A 105 7.30 -8.29 -8.25
CA THR A 105 8.17 -8.89 -7.22
C THR A 105 9.06 -9.99 -7.80
N ILE A 106 8.51 -10.86 -8.66
CA ILE A 106 9.28 -11.91 -9.35
C ILE A 106 10.35 -11.28 -10.24
N PHE A 107 10.02 -10.20 -10.94
CA PHE A 107 10.99 -9.45 -11.73
C PHE A 107 12.11 -8.87 -10.84
N CYS A 108 11.79 -8.20 -9.73
CA CYS A 108 12.79 -7.71 -8.76
C CYS A 108 13.64 -8.86 -8.19
N ALA A 109 13.05 -10.04 -7.96
CA ALA A 109 13.78 -11.20 -7.47
C ALA A 109 14.81 -11.67 -8.50
N TYR A 110 14.47 -11.67 -9.79
CA TYR A 110 15.42 -11.97 -10.85
C TYR A 110 16.58 -10.95 -10.94
N GLU A 111 16.30 -9.67 -10.75
CA GLU A 111 17.34 -8.63 -10.68
C GLU A 111 18.24 -8.80 -9.47
N ALA A 112 17.67 -9.15 -8.30
CA ALA A 112 18.41 -9.44 -7.09
C ALA A 112 19.38 -10.63 -7.28
N GLN A 113 18.97 -11.66 -8.03
CA GLN A 113 19.87 -12.77 -8.41
C GLN A 113 21.04 -12.27 -9.24
N GLN A 114 20.80 -11.41 -10.24
CA GLN A 114 21.86 -10.87 -11.06
C GLN A 114 22.86 -10.03 -10.26
N ILE A 115 22.39 -9.18 -9.34
CA ILE A 115 23.27 -8.43 -8.43
C ILE A 115 24.15 -9.38 -7.62
N ALA A 116 23.56 -10.45 -7.06
CA ALA A 116 24.30 -11.42 -6.27
C ALA A 116 25.44 -12.08 -7.08
N THR A 117 25.20 -12.43 -8.34
CA THR A 117 26.25 -12.98 -9.24
C THR A 117 27.35 -11.97 -9.58
N ILE A 118 27.04 -10.68 -9.59
CA ILE A 118 28.03 -9.62 -9.81
C ILE A 118 28.91 -9.46 -8.56
N TRP A 119 28.30 -9.44 -7.38
CA TRP A 119 29.02 -9.34 -6.11
C TRP A 119 29.82 -10.60 -5.77
N GLU A 120 29.34 -11.78 -6.20
CA GLU A 120 30.06 -13.04 -6.11
C GLU A 120 31.44 -12.99 -6.77
N LYS A 121 31.57 -12.30 -7.91
CA LYS A 121 32.86 -12.14 -8.59
C LYS A 121 33.88 -11.33 -7.77
N GLY A 122 33.42 -10.50 -6.83
CA GLY A 122 34.27 -9.73 -5.93
C GLY A 122 34.61 -10.48 -4.63
N HIS A 123 33.67 -11.26 -4.09
CA HIS A 123 33.80 -11.94 -2.80
C HIS A 123 33.11 -13.32 -2.81
N PRO A 124 33.76 -14.39 -3.30
CA PRO A 124 33.13 -15.70 -3.48
C PRO A 124 32.69 -16.36 -2.17
N GLU A 125 33.33 -16.02 -1.04
CA GLU A 125 33.04 -16.61 0.27
C GLU A 125 31.71 -16.15 0.87
N ILE A 126 31.19 -14.99 0.44
CA ILE A 126 29.97 -14.37 1.01
C ILE A 126 28.79 -14.41 0.03
N SER A 127 29.04 -14.85 -1.22
CA SER A 127 28.07 -14.94 -2.33
C SER A 127 26.73 -15.57 -1.92
N GLY A 128 26.77 -16.76 -1.32
CA GLY A 128 25.57 -17.50 -0.94
C GLY A 128 24.70 -16.76 0.08
N TYR A 129 25.33 -16.08 1.05
CA TYR A 129 24.63 -15.32 2.08
C TYR A 129 24.00 -14.04 1.53
N ILE A 130 24.71 -13.34 0.64
CA ILE A 130 24.20 -12.14 -0.03
C ILE A 130 23.00 -12.48 -0.89
N HIS A 131 23.09 -13.55 -1.70
CA HIS A 131 22.01 -14.00 -2.57
C HIS A 131 20.75 -14.37 -1.77
N LEU A 132 20.93 -15.15 -0.69
CA LEU A 132 19.82 -15.52 0.17
C LEU A 132 19.23 -14.29 0.86
N GLY A 133 20.08 -13.38 1.36
CA GLY A 133 19.67 -12.15 2.01
C GLY A 133 18.84 -11.24 1.11
N THR A 134 19.28 -10.99 -0.12
CA THR A 134 18.55 -10.13 -1.06
C THR A 134 17.22 -10.75 -1.48
N LEU A 135 17.18 -12.06 -1.74
CA LEU A 135 15.91 -12.76 -2.00
C LEU A 135 14.96 -12.68 -0.80
N CYS A 136 15.46 -12.90 0.42
CA CYS A 136 14.66 -12.79 1.63
C CYS A 136 14.03 -11.40 1.76
N VAL A 137 14.78 -10.33 1.49
CA VAL A 137 14.24 -8.95 1.56
C VAL A 137 13.15 -8.73 0.50
N VAL A 138 13.37 -9.15 -0.76
CA VAL A 138 12.38 -8.98 -1.84
C VAL A 138 11.06 -9.70 -1.51
N TRP A 139 11.15 -10.94 -1.03
CA TRP A 139 9.97 -11.73 -0.66
C TRP A 139 9.29 -11.25 0.61
N ALA A 140 10.07 -10.85 1.63
CA ALA A 140 9.54 -10.24 2.84
C ALA A 140 8.76 -8.96 2.51
N GLY A 141 9.27 -8.15 1.58
CA GLY A 141 8.58 -6.99 1.04
C GLY A 141 7.20 -7.35 0.51
N TRP A 142 7.10 -8.32 -0.40
CA TRP A 142 5.82 -8.76 -0.96
C TRP A 142 4.84 -9.30 0.09
N VAL A 143 5.33 -10.04 1.09
CA VAL A 143 4.49 -10.49 2.20
C VAL A 143 3.94 -9.30 2.98
N LEU A 144 4.76 -8.28 3.26
CA LEU A 144 4.31 -7.05 3.90
C LEU A 144 3.25 -6.31 3.05
N GLU A 145 3.36 -6.32 1.72
CA GLU A 145 2.34 -5.76 0.84
C GLU A 145 0.99 -6.46 1.04
N ILE A 146 0.97 -7.80 1.10
CA ILE A 146 -0.24 -8.58 1.32
C ILE A 146 -0.85 -8.25 2.68
N ILE A 147 -0.03 -8.25 3.74
CA ILE A 147 -0.51 -7.97 5.09
C ILE A 147 -1.10 -6.56 5.15
N LEU A 148 -0.44 -5.56 4.55
CA LEU A 148 -0.97 -4.19 4.48
C LEU A 148 -2.32 -4.13 3.76
N VAL A 149 -2.44 -4.79 2.62
CA VAL A 149 -3.70 -4.81 1.86
C VAL A 149 -4.82 -5.48 2.66
N ILE A 150 -4.53 -6.57 3.37
CA ILE A 150 -5.51 -7.26 4.23
C ILE A 150 -5.88 -6.40 5.44
N SER A 151 -4.91 -5.79 6.12
CA SER A 151 -5.14 -4.92 7.26
C SER A 151 -6.04 -3.74 6.89
N VAL A 152 -5.80 -3.11 5.73
CA VAL A 152 -6.62 -2.00 5.23
C VAL A 152 -8.02 -2.46 4.80
N ALA A 153 -8.16 -3.72 4.36
CA ALA A 153 -9.45 -4.31 4.01
C ALA A 153 -10.29 -4.71 5.23
N GLY A 154 -9.64 -5.11 6.33
CA GLY A 154 -10.29 -5.53 7.58
C GLY A 154 -10.84 -4.37 8.41
N ASP A 155 -10.38 -3.15 8.17
CA ASP A 155 -10.82 -1.92 8.83
C ASP A 155 -12.17 -1.37 8.29
N GLU A 156 -12.96 -2.22 7.61
CA GLU A 156 -14.36 -1.94 7.29
C GLU A 156 -15.13 -1.76 8.61
N LYS A 157 -15.29 -0.49 9.04
CA LYS A 157 -16.38 -0.12 9.92
C LYS A 157 -17.66 -0.69 9.30
N PRO A 158 -18.52 -1.39 10.07
CA PRO A 158 -19.85 -1.71 9.60
C PRO A 158 -20.53 -0.38 9.32
N ASP A 159 -20.70 -0.05 8.04
CA ASP A 159 -21.52 1.06 7.62
C ASP A 159 -22.90 0.82 8.22
N GLY A 160 -23.23 1.62 9.23
CA GLY A 160 -24.56 1.72 9.74
C GLY A 160 -25.49 2.00 8.57
N HIS A 161 -26.44 1.09 8.38
CA HIS A 161 -27.68 1.38 7.69
C HIS A 161 -28.29 2.67 8.27
N GLN A 162 -28.02 3.82 7.64
CA GLN A 162 -28.85 5.01 7.77
C GLN A 162 -29.14 5.59 6.37
N ASN A 163 -30.25 5.07 5.81
CA ASN A 163 -31.28 5.84 5.13
C ASN A 163 -30.85 6.89 4.09
N GLN A 164 -30.51 6.42 2.88
CA GLN A 164 -30.74 7.19 1.64
C GLN A 164 -31.63 6.44 0.63
N LYS A 165 -32.67 5.76 1.14
CA LYS A 165 -33.81 5.33 0.35
C LYS A 165 -35.07 5.45 1.21
N HIS A 166 -36.02 6.28 0.77
CA HIS A 166 -37.33 6.57 1.39
C HIS A 166 -37.42 7.60 2.53
N ARG A 167 -37.38 8.88 2.17
CA ARG A 167 -38.40 9.87 2.60
C ARG A 167 -38.55 10.89 1.47
N SER A 168 -39.46 10.62 0.53
CA SER A 168 -40.78 11.27 0.51
C SER A 168 -40.69 12.77 0.28
N ARG A 169 -40.76 13.13 -1.00
CA ARG A 169 -41.36 14.35 -1.53
C ARG A 169 -42.41 14.93 -0.56
N PRO A 170 -42.27 16.15 -0.03
CA PRO A 170 -43.39 16.85 0.56
C PRO A 170 -44.23 17.43 -0.58
N GLN A 171 -45.33 16.74 -0.88
CA GLN A 171 -46.48 17.29 -1.57
C GLN A 171 -47.38 17.87 -0.47
N ASN A 172 -47.29 19.16 -0.21
CA ASN A 172 -48.33 19.98 0.44
C ASN A 172 -48.37 21.27 -0.41
N GLN A 173 -49.42 21.52 -1.19
CA GLN A 173 -50.68 22.09 -0.69
C GLN A 173 -50.43 23.34 0.15
N GLU A 174 -50.08 24.42 -0.53
CA GLU A 174 -50.63 25.73 -0.20
C GLU A 174 -51.55 26.13 -1.36
N ALA A 175 -52.79 25.65 -1.26
CA ALA A 175 -53.92 26.39 -1.77
C ALA A 175 -54.11 27.57 -0.82
N PHE A 176 -53.61 28.75 -1.20
CA PHE A 176 -54.07 30.01 -0.65
C PHE A 176 -54.69 30.81 -1.79
N GLU A 177 -55.94 30.44 -2.05
CA GLU A 177 -56.90 31.22 -2.81
C GLU A 177 -57.32 32.39 -1.92
N LEU A 178 -56.93 33.62 -2.28
CA LEU A 178 -57.52 34.87 -1.82
C LEU A 178 -56.99 36.04 -2.67
N ASP A 179 -57.57 36.20 -3.86
CA ASP A 179 -57.86 37.52 -4.42
C ASP A 179 -59.30 37.85 -3.96
N PRO A 180 -59.59 39.07 -3.46
CA PRO A 180 -59.95 40.13 -4.40
C PRO A 180 -59.56 41.55 -3.94
N PHE A 181 -59.74 42.50 -4.87
CA PHE A 181 -59.62 43.96 -4.72
C PHE A 181 -58.22 44.55 -4.92
N LEU A 182 -57.88 44.83 -6.18
CA LEU A 182 -57.79 46.22 -6.63
C LEU A 182 -58.28 46.35 -8.08
N ASN A 183 -59.52 46.80 -8.15
CA ASN A 183 -60.21 47.39 -9.28
C ASN A 183 -59.54 48.72 -9.66
N GLY A 184 -59.41 49.02 -10.95
CA GLY A 184 -59.18 50.40 -11.41
C GLY A 184 -58.44 50.56 -12.73
N ASN A 185 -59.19 50.57 -13.85
CA ASN A 185 -59.14 51.48 -15.00
C ASN A 185 -57.75 51.98 -15.51
N GLY A 186 -57.42 51.95 -16.80
CA GLY A 186 -58.20 51.78 -18.02
C GLY A 186 -57.43 52.30 -19.24
N ALA A 187 -57.96 51.97 -20.42
CA ALA A 187 -57.89 52.65 -21.72
C ALA A 187 -56.52 52.93 -22.40
N LYS A 188 -56.35 52.23 -23.53
CA LYS A 188 -56.13 52.76 -24.89
C LYS A 188 -55.44 54.15 -25.00
N HIS A 189 -54.25 54.16 -25.61
CA HIS A 189 -54.01 54.84 -26.89
C HIS A 189 -52.72 54.34 -27.55
#